data_AF-A0A2E6FCI1-F1
#
_entry.id   AF-A0A2E6FCI1-F1
#
_cell.length_a   1.000
_cell.length_b   1.000
_cell.length_c   1.000
_cell.angle_alpha   90.00
_cell.angle_beta   90.00
_cell.angle_gamma   90.00
#
_symmetry.space_group_name_H-M   'P 1'
#
loop_
_entity.id
_entity.type
_entity.pdbx_description
1 polymer ?
#
loop_
_entity_poly.entity_id
_entity_poly.type
_entity_poly.pdbx_seq_one_letter_code
_entity_poly.pdbx_strand_id
1 'polypeptide(L)'
;MIDTQIEMTEYWGNPDRCMVCFKEPEVEQTWKGETKIELVKHHMCYFPEKIAYVHYDCHKKIHDIPLHTFIQYQEGDARKFYDMKKDKENDS
;
A
#
# COMPACT_ATOMS: atom_id res chain seq x y z
N MET A 1 -13.82 -18.91 -19.24
CA MET A 1 -12.41 -18.45 -19.24
C MET A 1 -12.35 -17.16 -18.44
N ILE A 2 -12.35 -17.22 -17.10
CA ILE A 2 -12.33 -16.00 -16.26
C ILE A 2 -11.31 -16.10 -15.11
N ASP A 3 -10.48 -17.15 -15.06
CA ASP A 3 -9.83 -17.57 -13.80
C ASP A 3 -8.32 -17.33 -13.76
N THR A 4 -7.81 -16.18 -14.21
CA THR A 4 -6.34 -15.94 -14.11
C THR A 4 -5.89 -14.51 -13.84
N GLN A 5 -6.81 -13.56 -13.64
CA GLN A 5 -6.45 -12.15 -13.34
C GLN A 5 -6.56 -11.78 -11.86
N ILE A 6 -6.75 -12.74 -10.95
CA ILE A 6 -6.94 -12.47 -9.51
C ILE A 6 -5.64 -12.53 -8.69
N GLU A 7 -4.51 -13.01 -9.23
CA GLU A 7 -3.39 -13.45 -8.35
C GLU A 7 -2.02 -12.76 -8.56
N MET A 8 -1.98 -11.54 -9.09
CA MET A 8 -0.72 -10.77 -9.06
C MET A 8 -0.93 -9.41 -8.40
N THR A 9 -0.49 -9.29 -7.15
CA THR A 9 -0.31 -7.98 -6.52
C THR A 9 0.75 -7.21 -7.28
N GLU A 10 0.37 -6.08 -7.86
CA GLU A 10 1.29 -5.18 -8.53
C GLU A 10 1.92 -4.25 -7.48
N TYR A 11 3.24 -4.26 -7.39
CA TYR A 11 3.98 -3.33 -6.53
C TYR A 11 4.51 -2.16 -7.36
N TRP A 12 4.03 -0.96 -7.05
CA TRP A 12 4.53 0.28 -7.62
C TRP A 12 5.64 0.85 -6.73
N GLY A 13 6.87 0.71 -7.20
CA GLY A 13 8.08 1.13 -6.47
C GLY A 13 8.70 0.01 -5.64
N ASN A 14 9.60 0.40 -4.74
CA ASN A 14 10.29 -0.51 -3.82
C ASN A 14 10.19 0.05 -2.38
N PRO A 15 10.38 -0.79 -1.34
CA PRO A 15 10.27 -0.34 0.05
C PRO A 15 11.41 0.61 0.48
N ASP A 16 12.36 0.93 -0.40
CA ASP A 16 13.49 1.83 -0.15
C ASP A 16 13.28 3.23 -0.72
N ARG A 17 12.15 3.51 -1.39
CA ARG A 17 11.87 4.84 -1.93
C ARG A 17 10.39 5.15 -1.93
N CYS A 18 10.03 6.25 -1.28
CA CYS A 18 8.65 6.72 -1.22
C CYS A 18 8.15 7.12 -2.60
N MET A 19 7.01 6.57 -3.03
CA MET A 19 6.44 6.84 -4.35
C MET A 19 5.86 8.24 -4.54
N VAL A 20 5.63 8.97 -3.44
CA VAL A 20 5.07 10.33 -3.50
C VAL A 20 6.18 11.38 -3.59
N CYS A 21 7.21 11.27 -2.76
CA CYS A 21 8.26 12.29 -2.66
C CYS A 21 9.62 11.84 -3.23
N PHE A 22 9.74 10.58 -3.65
CA PHE A 22 10.93 9.95 -4.20
C PHE A 22 12.17 9.93 -3.29
N LYS A 23 11.98 10.20 -2.00
CA LYS A 23 13.05 10.13 -0.99
C LYS A 23 13.12 8.76 -0.34
N GLU A 24 14.30 8.47 0.21
CA GLU A 24 14.55 7.29 1.03
C GLU A 24 13.76 7.35 2.35
N PRO A 25 13.61 6.23 3.06
CA PRO A 25 12.94 6.18 4.34
C PRO A 25 13.73 7.00 5.37
N GLU A 26 13.02 7.65 6.29
CA GLU A 26 13.63 8.52 7.28
C GLU A 26 14.45 7.70 8.28
N VAL A 27 15.47 8.33 8.86
CA VAL A 27 16.28 7.73 9.92
C VAL A 27 16.04 8.49 11.21
N GLU A 28 15.62 7.77 12.25
CA GLU A 28 15.48 8.30 13.59
C GLU A 28 16.66 7.90 14.47
N GLN A 29 17.10 8.83 15.32
CA GLN A 29 18.10 8.56 16.34
C GLN A 29 17.41 8.00 17.58
N THR A 30 17.78 6.79 17.97
CA THR A 30 17.29 6.14 19.18
C THR A 30 18.43 5.96 20.17
N TRP A 31 18.11 5.56 21.40
CA TRP A 31 19.12 5.18 22.38
C TRP A 31 19.97 3.95 21.97
N LYS A 32 19.49 3.16 20.98
CA LYS A 32 20.24 2.03 20.40
C LYS A 32 21.04 2.42 19.15
N GLY A 33 21.04 3.70 18.77
CA GLY A 33 21.61 4.19 17.52
C GLY A 33 20.54 4.50 16.46
N GLU A 34 20.97 4.58 15.21
CA GLU A 34 20.11 4.91 14.07
C GLU A 34 19.15 3.78 13.73
N THR A 35 17.86 4.11 13.60
CA THR A 35 16.82 3.21 13.12
C THR A 35 16.16 3.80 11.88
N LYS A 36 16.03 3.00 10.84
CA LYS A 36 15.33 3.38 9.61
C LYS A 36 13.83 3.19 9.81
N ILE A 37 13.05 4.24 9.61
CA ILE A 37 11.59 4.21 9.66
C ILE A 37 11.08 3.58 8.36
N GLU A 38 10.42 2.43 8.45
CA GLU A 38 9.92 1.72 7.26
C GLU A 38 8.83 2.51 6.53
N LEU A 39 8.80 2.39 5.20
CA LEU A 39 7.69 2.90 4.39
C LEU A 39 6.45 2.03 4.61
N VAL A 40 5.29 2.68 4.71
CA VAL A 40 4.01 1.99 4.85
C VAL A 40 3.48 1.59 3.47
N LYS A 41 2.76 0.47 3.43
CA LYS A 41 2.00 0.06 2.25
C LYS A 41 0.77 0.96 2.10
N HIS A 42 0.59 1.49 0.90
CA HIS A 42 -0.60 2.23 0.47
C HIS A 42 -1.30 1.44 -0.64
N HIS A 43 -2.54 1.02 -0.39
CA HIS A 43 -3.36 0.39 -1.43
C HIS A 43 -3.82 1.45 -2.42
N MET A 44 -3.33 1.38 -3.65
CA MET A 44 -3.78 2.24 -4.75
C MET A 44 -5.04 1.68 -5.41
N CYS A 45 -5.17 0.35 -5.48
CA CYS A 45 -6.33 -0.37 -6.00
C CYS A 45 -6.44 -1.72 -5.29
N TYR A 46 -7.65 -2.23 -5.12
CA TYR A 46 -7.87 -3.56 -4.51
C TYR A 46 -8.11 -4.66 -5.55
N PHE A 47 -8.52 -4.30 -6.79
CA PHE A 47 -8.91 -5.26 -7.83
C PHE A 47 -8.48 -4.79 -9.24
N PRO A 48 -7.37 -5.31 -9.80
CA PRO A 48 -6.34 -6.13 -9.13
C PRO A 48 -5.61 -5.34 -8.03
N GLU A 49 -5.03 -6.03 -7.04
CA GLU A 49 -4.34 -5.38 -5.91
C GLU A 49 -3.11 -4.61 -6.43
N LYS A 50 -3.05 -3.31 -6.15
CA LYS A 50 -1.90 -2.45 -6.45
C LYS A 50 -1.44 -1.74 -5.18
N ILE A 51 -0.17 -1.90 -4.83
CA ILE A 51 0.41 -1.36 -3.60
C ILE A 51 1.59 -0.45 -3.93
N ALA A 52 1.63 0.73 -3.32
CA ALA A 52 2.80 1.61 -3.29
C ALA A 52 3.42 1.64 -1.89
N TYR A 53 4.72 1.92 -1.81
CA TYR A 53 5.41 2.20 -0.54
C TYR A 53 5.58 3.71 -0.38
N VAL A 54 5.14 4.26 0.76
CA VAL A 54 5.13 5.70 1.02
C VAL A 54 5.52 6.01 2.46
N HIS A 55 6.06 7.21 2.73
CA HIS A 55 6.18 7.67 4.12
C HIS A 55 4.80 7.83 4.74
N TYR A 56 4.70 7.68 6.06
CA TYR A 56 3.44 7.86 6.79
C TYR A 56 2.79 9.23 6.54
N ASP A 57 3.59 10.30 6.52
CA ASP A 57 3.07 11.65 6.23
C ASP A 57 2.66 11.83 4.76
N CYS A 58 3.30 11.10 3.83
CA CYS A 58 2.88 11.07 2.44
C CYS A 58 1.56 10.30 2.28
N HIS A 59 1.39 9.20 3.02
CA HIS A 59 0.14 8.44 3.09
C HIS A 59 -1.02 9.34 3.56
N LYS A 60 -0.83 10.09 4.66
CA LYS A 60 -1.84 11.06 5.13
C LYS A 60 -2.23 12.06 4.05
N LYS A 61 -1.24 12.67 3.39
CA LYS A 61 -1.50 13.65 2.31
C LYS A 61 -2.33 13.09 1.16
N ILE A 62 -2.10 11.82 0.77
CA ILE A 62 -2.90 11.14 -0.26
C ILE A 62 -4.38 11.10 0.14
N HIS A 63 -4.69 10.91 1.43
CA HIS A 63 -6.07 10.81 1.93
C HIS A 63 -6.69 12.15 2.32
N ASP A 64 -5.89 13.11 2.80
CA ASP A 64 -6.35 14.46 3.18
C ASP A 64 -6.77 15.29 1.96
N ILE A 65 -6.01 15.17 0.86
CA ILE A 65 -6.35 15.76 -0.45
C ILE A 65 -6.34 14.60 -1.43
N PRO A 66 -7.50 13.94 -1.68
CA PRO A 66 -7.57 12.73 -2.49
C PRO A 66 -6.85 12.88 -3.83
N LEU A 67 -5.62 12.35 -3.90
CA LEU A 67 -4.84 12.34 -5.12
C LEU A 67 -5.31 11.15 -5.94
N HIS A 68 -6.18 11.38 -6.93
CA HIS A 68 -6.74 10.32 -7.78
C HIS A 68 -5.68 9.40 -8.42
N THR A 69 -4.46 9.89 -8.62
CA THR A 69 -3.32 9.07 -9.07
C THR A 69 -3.03 7.90 -8.13
N PHE A 70 -3.18 8.10 -6.82
CA PHE A 70 -2.89 7.13 -5.76
C PHE A 70 -4.14 6.48 -5.15
N ILE A 71 -5.34 6.87 -5.57
CA ILE A 71 -6.61 6.29 -5.13
C ILE A 71 -7.43 5.91 -6.36
N GLN A 72 -7.38 4.64 -6.74
CA GLN A 72 -8.02 4.04 -7.91
C GLN A 72 -9.03 2.94 -7.50
N TYR A 73 -9.68 3.12 -6.35
CA TYR A 73 -10.70 2.23 -5.82
C TYR A 73 -11.94 3.04 -5.39
N GLN A 74 -13.06 2.34 -5.22
CA GLN A 74 -14.31 2.92 -4.76
C GLN A 74 -14.58 2.59 -3.29
N GLU A 75 -15.51 3.32 -2.69
CA GLU A 75 -16.00 3.02 -1.36
C GLU A 75 -16.52 1.57 -1.31
N GLY A 76 -16.12 0.81 -0.28
CA GLY A 76 -16.50 -0.59 -0.10
C GLY A 76 -15.52 -1.61 -0.70
N ASP A 77 -14.63 -1.22 -1.63
CA ASP A 77 -13.65 -2.14 -2.23
C ASP A 77 -12.70 -2.73 -1.19
N ALA A 78 -12.23 -1.90 -0.25
CA ALA A 78 -11.37 -2.36 0.85
C ALA A 78 -12.04 -3.47 1.67
N ARG A 79 -13.32 -3.27 2.03
CA ARG A 79 -14.08 -4.26 2.80
C ARG A 79 -14.20 -5.57 2.04
N LYS A 80 -14.64 -5.50 0.78
CA LYS A 80 -14.77 -6.67 -0.10
C LYS A 80 -13.44 -7.43 -0.20
N PHE A 81 -12.32 -6.72 -0.33
CA PHE A 81 -10.99 -7.31 -0.46
C PHE A 81 -10.59 -8.11 0.78
N TYR A 82 -10.76 -7.53 1.98
CA TYR A 82 -10.41 -8.21 3.22
C TYR A 82 -11.37 -9.35 3.58
N ASP A 83 -12.66 -9.23 3.24
CA ASP A 83 -13.62 -10.33 3.41
C ASP A 83 -13.19 -11.52 2.52
N MET A 84 -12.86 -11.28 1.25
CA MET A 84 -12.35 -12.32 0.34
C MET A 84 -11.03 -12.95 0.81
N LYS A 85 -10.09 -12.16 1.39
CA LYS A 85 -8.84 -12.71 1.93
C LYS A 85 -9.08 -13.63 3.13
N LYS A 86 -9.98 -13.25 4.04
CA LYS A 86 -10.34 -14.09 5.20
C LYS A 86 -10.98 -15.41 4.78
N ASP A 87 -11.88 -15.37 3.80
CA ASP A 87 -12.53 -16.59 3.29
C ASP A 87 -11.49 -17.56 2.71
N LYS A 88 -10.51 -17.06 1.93
CA LYS A 88 -9.40 -17.87 1.43
C LYS A 88 -8.52 -18.48 2.53
N GLU A 89 -8.23 -17.73 3.60
CA GLU A 89 -7.43 -18.21 4.73
C GLU A 89 -8.16 -19.30 5.54
N ASN A 90 -9.49 -19.25 5.61
CA ASN A 90 -10.30 -20.25 6.33
C ASN A 90 -10.61 -21.52 5.52
N ASP A 91 -10.49 -21.46 4.19
CA ASP A 91 -10.68 -22.60 3.27
C ASP A 91 -9.38 -23.42 3.04
N SER A 92 -8.27 -23.07 3.70
CA SER A 92 -6.95 -23.71 3.60
C SER A 92 -6.59 -24.55 4.83
#